data_AF-A0A9Q0YWU4-F1
#
_entry.id   AF-A0A9Q0YWU4-F1
#
_cell.length_a   1.000
_cell.length_b   1.000
_cell.length_c   1.000
_cell.angle_alpha   90.00
_cell.angle_beta   90.00
_cell.angle_gamma   90.00
#
_symmetry.space_group_name_H-M   'P 1'
#
loop_
_entity.id
_entity.type
_entity.pdbx_description
1 polymer ?
#
loop_
_entity_poly.entity_id
_entity_poly.type
_entity_poly.pdbx_seq_one_letter_code
_entity_poly.pdbx_strand_id
1 'polypeptide(L)'
;MTGQVRKESEVQYHHVIHRLPTPGDSPYVRAKHAQLVEKDPEAAIALFWKAINAGDRVDSALKDMAVVMKQQDRAEEAIEAVKAFRDRCSKQAQESLDNVLIDLYKKCGKIEEQIDLLKQKLQMIHQGEAFNRKATKTARSHGRKFQVTVRQETCRMKLGLGIYAARKLFGSRSCIPQSSVV
;
A
#
# COMPACT_ATOMS: atom_id res chain seq x y z
N MET A 1 11.16 37.08 -31.32
CA MET A 1 11.68 36.97 -29.94
C MET A 1 10.76 37.76 -29.04
N THR A 2 10.54 37.27 -27.80
CA THR A 2 9.47 37.57 -26.80
C THR A 2 8.32 36.56 -26.88
N GLY A 3 7.78 35.96 -25.81
CA GLY A 3 7.99 36.08 -24.36
C GLY A 3 6.78 35.46 -23.64
N GLN A 4 7.02 34.82 -22.48
CA GLN A 4 6.11 34.49 -21.38
C GLN A 4 4.95 33.48 -21.54
N VAL A 5 5.19 32.29 -20.95
CA VAL A 5 4.47 31.71 -19.79
C VAL A 5 3.00 32.13 -19.60
N ARG A 6 2.09 31.16 -19.70
CA ARG A 6 0.86 31.11 -18.90
C ARG A 6 0.72 29.74 -18.24
N LYS A 7 0.81 29.77 -16.91
CA LYS A 7 0.33 28.76 -15.96
C LYS A 7 -1.19 28.73 -16.10
N GLU A 8 -1.77 27.56 -16.38
CA GLU A 8 -3.15 27.27 -16.04
C GLU A 8 -3.21 26.00 -15.21
N SER A 9 -3.78 26.19 -14.04
CA SER A 9 -3.95 25.30 -12.90
C SER A 9 -5.04 24.26 -13.15
N GLU A 10 -4.78 23.07 -12.62
CA GLU A 10 -5.71 22.05 -12.11
C GLU A 10 -7.01 21.79 -12.90
N VAL A 11 -7.17 20.54 -13.35
CA VAL A 11 -8.42 19.85 -13.00
C VAL A 11 -8.16 18.44 -12.46
N GLN A 12 -8.35 18.33 -11.16
CA GLN A 12 -8.49 17.10 -10.41
C GLN A 12 -9.88 16.50 -10.71
N TYR A 13 -9.95 15.49 -11.57
CA TYR A 13 -11.15 14.67 -11.71
C TYR A 13 -10.98 13.33 -10.98
N HIS A 14 -11.35 13.33 -9.71
CA HIS A 14 -12.11 12.20 -9.21
C HIS A 14 -13.48 12.30 -9.88
N HIS A 15 -13.89 11.34 -10.69
CA HIS A 15 -15.26 10.79 -10.76
C HIS A 15 -15.28 9.57 -11.68
N VAL A 16 -16.03 8.58 -11.22
CA VAL A 16 -16.28 7.26 -11.78
C VAL A 16 -16.93 7.39 -13.18
N ILE A 17 -16.24 6.95 -14.23
CA ILE A 17 -16.71 6.30 -15.47
C ILE A 17 -15.50 6.24 -16.42
N HIS A 18 -15.27 5.06 -16.97
CA HIS A 18 -14.11 4.58 -17.71
C HIS A 18 -13.81 5.41 -18.99
N ARG A 19 -13.12 6.55 -18.89
CA ARG A 19 -12.34 7.09 -20.02
C ARG A 19 -10.87 6.76 -19.79
N LEU A 20 -10.43 5.71 -20.47
CA LEU A 20 -9.01 5.38 -20.59
C LEU A 20 -8.27 6.62 -21.10
N PRO A 21 -7.21 7.09 -20.40
CA PRO A 21 -6.37 8.12 -20.96
C PRO A 21 -5.73 7.57 -22.23
N THR A 22 -5.78 8.37 -23.29
CA THR A 22 -5.04 8.18 -24.55
C THR A 22 -3.61 7.71 -24.28
N PRO A 23 -3.02 6.89 -25.17
CA PRO A 23 -1.73 6.23 -24.95
C PRO A 23 -0.61 7.27 -24.79
N GLY A 24 -0.39 7.70 -23.54
CA GLY A 24 0.91 8.12 -23.09
C GLY A 24 1.71 6.85 -22.86
N ASP A 25 2.81 6.69 -23.60
CA ASP A 25 3.67 5.49 -23.65
C ASP A 25 4.37 5.13 -22.32
N SER A 26 4.01 5.82 -21.24
CA SER A 26 4.55 5.60 -19.90
C SER A 26 4.29 4.15 -19.47
N PRO A 27 5.35 3.39 -19.10
CA PRO A 27 5.24 2.01 -18.66
C PRO A 27 4.19 1.79 -17.58
N TYR A 28 3.98 2.76 -16.68
CA TYR A 28 2.95 2.70 -15.65
C TYR A 28 1.52 2.74 -16.22
N VAL A 29 1.25 3.56 -17.23
CA VAL A 29 -0.08 3.64 -17.86
C VAL A 29 -0.40 2.33 -18.58
N ARG A 30 0.60 1.74 -19.24
CA ARG A 30 0.48 0.42 -19.86
C ARG A 30 0.20 -0.68 -18.83
N ALA A 31 0.87 -0.65 -17.68
CA ALA A 31 0.62 -1.60 -16.60
C ALA A 31 -0.82 -1.52 -16.07
N LYS A 32 -1.35 -0.30 -15.88
CA LYS A 32 -2.75 -0.07 -15.49
C LYS A 32 -3.75 -0.55 -16.54
N HIS A 33 -3.43 -0.36 -17.82
CA HIS A 33 -4.25 -0.86 -18.92
C HIS A 33 -4.32 -2.39 -18.88
N ALA A 34 -3.16 -3.06 -18.79
CA ALA A 34 -3.09 -4.51 -18.68
C ALA A 34 -3.88 -5.04 -17.47
N GLN A 35 -3.77 -4.35 -16.32
CA GLN A 35 -4.48 -4.71 -15.09
C GLN A 35 -6.01 -4.59 -15.22
N LEU A 36 -6.52 -3.46 -15.74
CA LEU A 36 -7.95 -3.12 -15.67
C LEU A 36 -8.74 -3.49 -16.93
N VAL A 37 -8.10 -3.45 -18.10
CA VAL A 37 -8.74 -3.67 -19.41
C VAL A 37 -8.51 -5.09 -19.87
N GLU A 38 -7.25 -5.50 -19.99
CA GLU A 38 -6.88 -6.85 -20.46
C GLU A 38 -7.12 -7.90 -19.37
N LYS A 39 -7.19 -7.46 -18.10
CA LYS A 39 -7.34 -8.33 -16.91
C LYS A 39 -6.25 -9.41 -16.86
N ASP A 40 -5.07 -9.08 -17.37
CA ASP A 40 -3.89 -9.93 -17.29
C ASP A 40 -3.00 -9.45 -16.12
N PRO A 41 -3.08 -10.12 -14.96
CA PRO A 41 -2.33 -9.74 -13.77
C PRO A 41 -0.83 -10.01 -13.93
N GLU A 42 -0.43 -10.99 -14.73
CA GLU A 42 0.98 -11.37 -14.92
C GLU A 42 1.68 -10.36 -15.82
N ALA A 43 1.04 -10.00 -16.93
CA ALA A 43 1.51 -8.93 -17.81
C ALA A 43 1.55 -7.58 -17.08
N ALA A 44 0.54 -7.29 -16.24
CA ALA A 44 0.52 -6.08 -15.42
C ALA A 44 1.71 -6.02 -14.45
N ILE A 45 2.02 -7.12 -13.75
CA ILE A 45 3.19 -7.21 -12.86
C ILE A 45 4.48 -6.92 -13.64
N ALA A 46 4.68 -7.56 -14.79
CA ALA A 46 5.87 -7.35 -15.61
C ALA A 46 6.03 -5.89 -16.07
N LEU A 47 4.92 -5.22 -16.41
CA LEU A 47 4.92 -3.81 -16.79
C LEU A 47 5.18 -2.88 -15.60
N PHE A 48 4.68 -3.20 -14.41
CA PHE A 48 5.00 -2.46 -13.19
C PHE A 48 6.48 -2.53 -12.84
N TRP A 49 7.11 -3.71 -12.98
CA TRP A 49 8.57 -3.85 -12.83
C TRP A 49 9.34 -2.97 -13.80
N LYS A 50 8.92 -2.93 -15.08
CA LYS A 50 9.50 -2.03 -16.08
C LYS A 50 9.35 -0.57 -15.69
N ALA A 51 8.20 -0.16 -15.15
CA ALA A 51 7.96 1.19 -14.68
C ALA A 51 8.88 1.57 -13.50
N ILE A 52 9.03 0.68 -12.52
CA ILE A 52 9.91 0.88 -11.35
C ILE A 52 11.38 1.02 -11.78
N ASN A 53 11.84 0.17 -12.70
CA ASN A 53 13.20 0.21 -13.22
C ASN A 53 13.46 1.46 -14.07
N ALA A 54 12.46 1.90 -14.86
CA ALA A 54 12.53 3.14 -15.64
C ALA A 54 12.37 4.41 -14.78
N GLY A 55 12.06 4.28 -13.48
CA GLY A 55 11.82 5.43 -12.59
C GLY A 55 10.45 6.10 -12.81
N ASP A 56 9.56 5.48 -13.59
CA ASP A 56 8.24 6.01 -13.90
C ASP A 56 7.26 5.74 -12.76
N ARG A 57 6.94 6.78 -12.00
CA ARG A 57 5.96 6.76 -10.89
C ARG A 57 6.20 5.59 -9.92
N VAL A 58 7.45 5.36 -9.53
CA VAL A 58 7.90 4.24 -8.67
C VAL A 58 6.99 4.02 -7.47
N ASP A 59 6.66 5.08 -6.73
CA ASP A 59 5.78 5.03 -5.55
C ASP A 59 4.40 4.42 -5.86
N SER A 60 3.80 4.81 -7.00
CA SER A 60 2.46 4.34 -7.40
C SER A 60 2.54 2.95 -8.04
N ALA A 61 3.54 2.72 -8.88
CA ALA A 61 3.78 1.43 -9.53
C ALA A 61 4.00 0.31 -8.50
N LEU A 62 4.85 0.55 -7.49
CA LEU A 62 5.13 -0.42 -6.44
C LEU A 62 3.90 -0.77 -5.62
N LYS A 63 3.11 0.25 -5.25
CA LYS A 63 1.87 0.05 -4.49
C LYS A 63 0.84 -0.76 -5.28
N ASP A 64 0.60 -0.40 -6.54
CA ASP A 64 -0.39 -1.09 -7.36
C ASP A 64 0.06 -2.51 -7.72
N MET A 65 1.36 -2.72 -7.97
CA MET A 65 1.96 -4.05 -8.14
C MET A 65 1.74 -4.93 -6.91
N ALA A 66 1.98 -4.41 -5.70
CA ALA A 66 1.77 -5.16 -4.46
C ALA A 66 0.30 -5.58 -4.26
N VAL A 67 -0.66 -4.75 -4.70
CA VAL A 67 -2.09 -5.10 -4.67
C VAL A 67 -2.42 -6.20 -5.69
N VAL A 68 -1.87 -6.13 -6.90
CA VAL A 68 -2.05 -7.19 -7.91
C VAL A 68 -1.44 -8.51 -7.45
N MET A 69 -0.22 -8.49 -6.94
CA MET A 69 0.45 -9.67 -6.40
C MET A 69 -0.32 -10.29 -5.21
N LYS A 70 -0.91 -9.46 -4.35
CA LYS A 70 -1.80 -9.92 -3.27
C LYS A 70 -3.03 -10.66 -3.79
N GLN A 71 -3.59 -10.23 -4.94
CA GLN A 71 -4.74 -10.88 -5.56
C GLN A 71 -4.36 -12.22 -6.21
N GLN A 72 -3.12 -12.35 -6.69
CA GLN A 72 -2.58 -13.59 -7.26
C GLN A 72 -2.01 -14.56 -6.21
N ASP A 73 -2.27 -14.33 -4.93
CA ASP A 73 -1.70 -15.08 -3.79
C ASP A 73 -0.15 -15.14 -3.76
N ARG A 74 0.53 -14.31 -4.55
CA ARG A 74 2.00 -14.12 -4.57
C ARG A 74 2.44 -13.07 -3.56
N ALA A 75 1.91 -13.15 -2.34
CA ALA A 75 2.11 -12.13 -1.32
C ALA A 75 3.55 -12.11 -0.76
N GLU A 76 4.29 -13.22 -0.82
CA GLU A 76 5.69 -13.27 -0.39
C GLU A 76 6.62 -12.49 -1.32
N GLU A 77 6.48 -12.67 -2.63
CA GLU A 77 7.23 -11.89 -3.62
C GLU A 77 6.89 -10.39 -3.53
N ALA A 78 5.63 -10.07 -3.23
CA ALA A 78 5.22 -8.69 -3.00
C ALA A 78 5.91 -8.07 -1.78
N ILE A 79 6.09 -8.84 -0.70
CA ILE A 79 6.81 -8.40 0.51
C ILE A 79 8.26 -8.09 0.16
N GLU A 80 8.95 -8.99 -0.55
CA GLU A 80 10.34 -8.80 -0.95
C GLU A 80 10.52 -7.59 -1.86
N ALA A 81 9.65 -7.43 -2.87
CA ALA A 81 9.68 -6.28 -3.76
C ALA A 81 9.48 -4.98 -2.97
N VAL A 82 8.49 -4.91 -2.08
CA VAL A 82 8.23 -3.71 -1.26
C VAL A 82 9.43 -3.40 -0.35
N LYS A 83 10.06 -4.41 0.27
CA LYS A 83 11.27 -4.23 1.08
C LYS A 83 12.43 -3.69 0.24
N ALA A 84 12.65 -4.23 -0.97
CA ALA A 84 13.75 -3.85 -1.85
C ALA A 84 13.67 -2.41 -2.37
N PHE A 85 12.46 -1.90 -2.64
CA PHE A 85 12.27 -0.55 -3.19
C PHE A 85 11.93 0.52 -2.14
N ARG A 86 11.85 0.14 -0.85
CA ARG A 86 11.44 1.05 0.23
C ARG A 86 12.29 2.31 0.32
N ASP A 87 13.60 2.18 0.11
CA ASP A 87 14.56 3.29 0.21
C ASP A 87 14.48 4.26 -0.97
N ARG A 88 13.88 3.82 -2.09
CA ARG A 88 13.65 4.65 -3.29
C ARG A 88 12.34 5.44 -3.22
N CYS A 89 11.49 5.16 -2.24
CA CYS A 89 10.17 5.78 -2.10
C CYS A 89 10.16 6.99 -1.18
N SER A 90 9.27 7.94 -1.48
CA SER A 90 9.07 9.13 -0.65
C SER A 90 8.54 8.77 0.75
N LYS A 91 8.78 9.61 1.78
CA LYS A 91 8.27 9.39 3.15
C LYS A 91 6.75 9.17 3.19
N GLN A 92 6.02 9.90 2.35
CA GLN A 92 4.55 9.77 2.25
C GLN A 92 4.14 8.43 1.63
N ALA A 93 4.91 7.93 0.66
CA ALA A 93 4.70 6.62 0.07
C ALA A 93 5.09 5.50 1.05
N GLN A 94 6.18 5.65 1.81
CA GLN A 94 6.61 4.68 2.84
C GLN A 94 5.50 4.39 3.86
N GLU A 95 4.82 5.42 4.38
CA GLU A 95 3.69 5.20 5.30
C GLU A 95 2.56 4.38 4.67
N SER A 96 2.29 4.61 3.37
CA SER A 96 1.26 3.87 2.63
C SER A 96 1.70 2.44 2.31
N LEU A 97 2.98 2.24 1.98
CA LEU A 97 3.59 0.93 1.75
C LEU A 97 3.61 0.09 3.01
N ASP A 98 3.91 0.68 4.17
CA ASP A 98 3.85 -0.04 5.45
C ASP A 98 2.43 -0.56 5.72
N ASN A 99 1.37 0.15 5.32
CA ASN A 99 -0.01 -0.34 5.47
C ASN A 99 -0.30 -1.51 4.53
N VAL A 100 0.18 -1.44 3.29
CA VAL A 100 0.10 -2.56 2.33
C VAL A 100 0.88 -3.76 2.85
N LEU A 101 2.07 -3.54 3.42
CA LEU A 101 2.94 -4.57 3.98
C LEU A 101 2.28 -5.27 5.17
N ILE A 102 1.64 -4.51 6.07
CA ILE A 102 0.81 -5.05 7.15
C ILE A 102 -0.27 -5.98 6.57
N ASP A 103 -0.96 -5.58 5.49
CA ASP A 103 -2.01 -6.39 4.89
C ASP A 103 -1.48 -7.62 4.13
N LEU A 104 -0.29 -7.55 3.54
CA LEU A 104 0.40 -8.71 2.96
C LEU A 104 0.79 -9.72 4.04
N TYR A 105 1.36 -9.26 5.17
CA TYR A 105 1.67 -10.14 6.29
C TYR A 105 0.45 -10.84 6.88
N LYS A 106 -0.71 -10.16 6.97
CA LYS A 106 -1.97 -10.80 7.38
C LYS A 106 -2.35 -11.94 6.44
N LYS A 107 -2.16 -11.74 5.14
CA LYS A 107 -2.49 -12.72 4.10
C LYS A 107 -1.56 -13.93 4.17
N CYS A 108 -0.25 -13.73 4.35
CA CYS A 108 0.74 -14.80 4.48
C CYS A 108 0.75 -15.51 5.84
N GLY A 109 -0.03 -15.06 6.84
CA GLY A 109 0.06 -15.57 8.21
C GLY A 109 1.37 -15.26 8.92
N LYS A 110 2.19 -14.33 8.39
CA LYS A 110 3.46 -13.85 9.00
C LYS A 110 3.17 -12.85 10.12
N ILE A 111 2.52 -13.34 11.18
CA ILE A 111 2.05 -12.53 12.30
C ILE A 111 3.22 -11.90 13.07
N GLU A 112 4.37 -12.57 13.15
CA GLU A 112 5.54 -12.06 13.87
C GLU A 112 6.17 -10.84 13.19
N GLU A 113 6.43 -10.91 11.87
CA GLU A 113 6.95 -9.75 11.12
C GLU A 113 5.99 -8.56 11.17
N GLN A 114 4.69 -8.83 11.19
CA GLN A 114 3.68 -7.80 11.39
C GLN A 114 3.72 -7.17 12.77
N ILE A 115 3.89 -7.96 13.82
CA ILE A 115 4.02 -7.46 15.19
C ILE A 115 5.25 -6.55 15.30
N ASP A 116 6.37 -6.95 14.71
CA ASP A 116 7.60 -6.16 14.78
C ASP A 116 7.49 -4.86 14.00
N LEU A 117 6.84 -4.87 12.84
CA LEU A 117 6.53 -3.64 12.09
C LEU A 117 5.61 -2.69 12.88
N LEU A 118 4.61 -3.24 13.59
CA LEU A 118 3.71 -2.45 14.44
C LEU A 118 4.43 -1.86 15.66
N LYS A 119 5.34 -2.63 16.29
CA LYS A 119 6.19 -2.13 17.39
C LYS A 119 7.11 -1.01 16.90
N GLN A 120 7.76 -1.19 15.75
CA GLN A 120 8.63 -0.17 15.17
C GLN A 120 7.85 1.12 14.89
N LYS A 121 6.65 1.02 14.30
CA LYS A 121 5.76 2.17 14.11
C LYS A 121 5.38 2.85 15.42
N LEU A 122 5.04 2.07 16.44
CA LEU A 122 4.71 2.60 17.76
C LEU A 122 5.91 3.34 18.39
N GLN A 123 7.12 2.81 18.22
CA GLN A 123 8.35 3.44 18.68
C GLN A 123 8.60 4.79 17.97
N MET A 124 8.43 4.85 16.65
CA MET A 124 8.54 6.12 15.89
C MET A 124 7.51 7.16 16.33
N ILE A 125 6.31 6.73 16.74
CA ILE A 125 5.28 7.62 17.30
C ILE A 125 5.73 8.14 18.68
N HIS A 126 6.23 7.27 19.56
CA HIS A 126 6.72 7.68 20.88
C HIS A 126 7.93 8.62 20.80
N GLN A 127 8.83 8.41 19.83
CA GLN A 127 9.98 9.28 19.57
C GLN A 127 9.59 10.62 18.90
N GLY A 128 8.33 10.76 18.48
CA GLY A 128 7.82 11.97 17.82
C GLY A 128 8.25 12.15 16.37
N GLU A 129 9.00 11.19 15.81
CA GLU A 129 9.47 11.19 14.41
C GLU A 129 8.30 11.05 13.43
N ALA A 130 7.29 10.23 13.78
CA ALA A 130 6.12 10.01 12.93
C ALA A 130 5.21 11.25 12.77
N PHE A 131 5.30 12.23 13.68
CA PHE A 131 4.49 13.44 13.67
C PHE A 131 5.32 14.73 13.56
N ASN A 132 6.64 14.64 13.30
CA ASN A 132 7.55 15.78 13.31
C ASN A 132 7.40 16.65 14.58
N ARG A 133 7.29 16.01 15.75
CA ARG A 133 7.03 16.63 17.07
C ARG A 133 5.70 17.40 17.20
N LYS A 134 4.77 17.27 16.25
CA LYS A 134 3.41 17.84 16.35
C LYS A 134 2.47 16.85 17.03
N ALA A 135 1.44 17.35 17.72
CA ALA A 135 0.43 16.50 18.35
C ALA A 135 -0.54 15.86 17.34
N THR A 136 -0.65 16.45 16.13
CA THR A 136 -1.56 16.01 15.08
C THR A 136 -0.90 16.00 13.70
N LYS A 137 -1.35 15.08 12.85
CA LYS A 137 -0.99 15.00 11.43
C LYS A 137 -2.26 15.06 10.59
N THR A 138 -2.23 15.78 9.48
CA THR A 138 -3.34 15.77 8.52
C THR A 138 -3.29 14.51 7.68
N ALA A 139 -4.32 13.67 7.79
CA ALA A 139 -4.53 12.52 6.91
C ALA A 139 -5.64 12.83 5.89
N ARG A 140 -5.64 12.10 4.78
CA ARG A 140 -6.71 12.14 3.78
C ARG A 140 -7.36 10.77 3.65
N SER A 141 -8.68 10.74 3.70
CA SER A 141 -9.51 9.56 3.44
C SER A 141 -10.71 9.99 2.63
N HIS A 142 -10.97 9.31 1.51
CA HIS A 142 -12.14 9.57 0.64
C HIS A 142 -12.31 11.07 0.28
N GLY A 143 -11.20 11.75 -0.06
CA GLY A 143 -11.20 13.17 -0.41
C GLY A 143 -11.29 14.16 0.76
N ARG A 144 -11.64 13.70 1.97
CA ARG A 144 -11.74 14.53 3.17
C ARG A 144 -10.42 14.57 3.95
N LYS A 145 -10.00 15.78 4.34
CA LYS A 145 -8.86 16.00 5.24
C LYS A 145 -9.35 15.90 6.68
N PHE A 146 -8.65 15.11 7.49
CA PHE A 146 -8.94 15.00 8.92
C PHE A 146 -7.63 15.04 9.70
N GLN A 147 -7.69 15.54 10.92
CA GLN A 147 -6.55 15.53 11.82
C GLN A 147 -6.53 14.20 12.56
N VAL A 148 -5.39 13.53 12.51
CA VAL A 148 -5.12 12.34 13.29
C VAL A 148 -4.22 12.74 14.45
N THR A 149 -4.63 12.39 15.66
CA THR A 149 -3.84 12.65 16.87
C THR A 149 -2.85 11.51 17.12
N VAL A 150 -1.73 11.82 17.78
CA VAL A 150 -0.78 10.81 18.30
C VAL A 150 -1.53 9.74 19.11
N ARG A 151 -2.47 10.15 19.96
CA ARG A 151 -3.28 9.23 20.79
C ARG A 151 -4.11 8.26 19.94
N GLN A 152 -4.74 8.74 18.86
CA GLN A 152 -5.52 7.88 17.96
C GLN A 152 -4.65 6.86 17.23
N GLU A 153 -3.50 7.26 16.70
CA GLU A 153 -2.57 6.33 16.04
C GLU A 153 -2.02 5.29 17.02
N THR A 154 -1.61 5.73 18.21
CA THR A 154 -1.16 4.83 19.29
C THR A 154 -2.24 3.82 19.67
N CYS A 155 -3.49 4.27 19.85
CA CYS A 155 -4.60 3.36 20.14
C CYS A 155 -4.84 2.36 19.01
N ARG A 156 -4.77 2.80 17.75
CA ARG A 156 -4.93 1.93 16.57
C ARG A 156 -3.84 0.86 16.50
N MET A 157 -2.58 1.24 16.73
CA MET A 157 -1.45 0.30 16.74
C MET A 157 -1.57 -0.70 17.89
N LYS A 158 -1.91 -0.22 19.10
CA LYS A 158 -2.14 -1.08 20.28
C LYS A 158 -3.31 -2.03 20.09
N LEU A 159 -4.41 -1.57 19.47
CA LEU A 159 -5.54 -2.44 19.12
C LEU A 159 -5.12 -3.54 18.15
N GLY A 160 -4.32 -3.20 17.14
CA GLY A 160 -3.70 -4.18 16.26
C GLY A 160 -2.95 -5.26 17.04
N LEU A 161 -2.01 -4.86 17.90
CA LEU A 161 -1.26 -5.77 18.79
C LEU A 161 -2.17 -6.63 19.67
N GLY A 162 -3.26 -6.07 20.21
CA GLY A 162 -4.24 -6.79 21.02
C GLY A 162 -5.01 -7.87 20.24
N ILE A 163 -5.38 -7.61 18.99
CA ILE A 163 -6.01 -8.61 18.12
C ILE A 163 -5.06 -9.78 17.86
N TYR A 164 -3.76 -9.53 17.68
CA TYR A 164 -2.77 -10.61 17.52
C TYR A 164 -2.55 -11.40 18.81
N ALA A 165 -2.52 -10.75 19.97
CA ALA A 165 -2.45 -11.43 21.26
C ALA A 165 -3.65 -12.36 21.46
N ALA A 166 -4.86 -11.91 21.14
CA ALA A 166 -6.05 -12.75 21.16
C ALA A 166 -5.92 -13.92 20.17
N ARG A 167 -5.47 -13.68 18.93
CA ARG A 167 -5.29 -14.74 17.92
C ARG A 167 -4.24 -15.79 18.31
N LYS A 168 -3.21 -15.40 19.08
CA LYS A 168 -2.19 -16.30 19.63
C LYS A 168 -2.74 -17.13 20.81
N LEU A 169 -3.61 -16.55 21.64
CA LEU A 169 -4.26 -17.24 22.75
C LEU A 169 -5.39 -18.18 22.31
N PHE A 170 -6.10 -17.86 21.23
CA PHE A 170 -7.22 -18.64 20.68
C PHE A 170 -6.86 -19.44 19.41
N GLY A 171 -5.58 -19.75 19.21
CA GLY A 171 -5.03 -20.33 17.97
C GLY A 171 -5.82 -21.52 17.38
N SER A 172 -6.13 -21.40 16.09
CA SER A 172 -6.39 -22.50 15.14
C SER A 172 -7.42 -23.58 15.52
N ARG A 173 -8.71 -23.23 15.66
CA ARG A 173 -9.77 -24.20 15.31
C ARG A 173 -9.92 -24.23 13.79
N SER A 174 -9.09 -25.05 13.13
CA SER A 174 -9.39 -25.55 11.79
C SER A 174 -10.62 -26.46 11.88
N CYS A 175 -11.81 -25.89 11.77
CA CYS A 175 -13.01 -26.66 11.46
C CYS A 175 -12.98 -27.00 9.97
N ILE A 176 -12.29 -28.08 9.60
CA ILE A 176 -12.58 -28.80 8.35
C ILE A 176 -13.48 -29.95 8.78
N PRO A 177 -14.79 -29.94 8.48
CA PRO A 177 -15.52 -31.20 8.46
C PRO A 177 -14.94 -32.02 7.31
N GLN A 178 -14.21 -33.09 7.61
CA GLN A 178 -14.03 -34.14 6.61
C GLN A 178 -15.42 -34.72 6.36
N SER A 179 -16.02 -34.29 5.26
CA SER A 179 -17.14 -34.98 4.64
C SER A 179 -16.72 -36.42 4.39
N SER A 180 -17.50 -37.31 4.98
CA SER A 180 -17.52 -38.74 4.78
C SER A 180 -17.53 -39.07 3.28
N VAL A 181 -16.57 -39.86 2.83
CA VAL A 181 -16.71 -40.68 1.62
C VAL A 181 -16.57 -42.12 2.08
N VAL A 182 -17.71 -42.78 2.23
CA VAL A 182 -17.88 -44.24 2.17
C VAL A 182 -18.87 -44.48 1.04
#